data_AF-A0A2V4B263-F1
#
_entry.id   AF-A0A2V4B263-F1
#
_cell.length_a   1.000
_cell.length_b   1.000
_cell.length_c   1.000
_cell.angle_alpha   90.00
_cell.angle_beta   90.00
_cell.angle_gamma   90.00
#
_symmetry.space_group_name_H-M   'P 1'
#
loop_
_entity.id
_entity.type
_entity.pdbx_description
1 polymer ?
#
loop_
_entity_poly.entity_id
_entity_poly.type
_entity_poly.pdbx_seq_one_letter_code
_entity_poly.pdbx_strand_id
1 'polypeptide(L)'
;MLSILSGEMSVAEAARRNKVSETSVGKWKQRFLEAGRAGLEPGGPGGSSSAEDALRAEIEELKTALGEAAVELRVWKRSAEHRLGPLRTSR
;
A
#
# COMPACT_ATOMS: atom_id res chain seq x y z
N MET A 1 18.75 5.55 21.43
CA MET A 1 18.08 6.53 20.55
C MET A 1 16.76 7.00 21.15
N LEU A 2 15.82 6.09 21.43
CA LEU A 2 14.51 6.42 22.00
C LEU A 2 14.60 7.18 23.33
N SER A 3 15.47 6.78 24.26
CA SER A 3 15.70 7.52 25.51
C SER A 3 16.23 8.95 25.32
N ILE A 4 16.87 9.26 24.18
CA ILE A 4 17.30 10.63 23.85
C ILE A 4 16.12 11.47 23.34
N LEU A 5 15.17 10.81 22.66
CA LEU A 5 13.96 11.43 22.14
C LEU A 5 12.92 11.63 23.24
N SER A 6 12.81 10.69 24.19
CA SER A 6 11.95 10.83 25.38
C SER A 6 12.53 11.75 26.46
N GLY A 7 13.79 12.15 26.33
CA GLY A 7 14.47 13.06 27.27
C GLY A 7 15.10 12.37 28.50
N GLU A 8 14.95 11.06 28.63
CA GLU A 8 15.55 10.24 29.71
C GLU A 8 17.09 10.21 29.66
N MET A 9 17.70 10.47 28.50
CA MET A 9 19.15 10.47 28.31
C MET A 9 19.58 11.65 27.46
N SER A 10 20.58 12.40 27.90
CA SER A 10 21.13 13.51 27.12
C SER A 10 21.97 13.02 25.92
N VAL A 11 22.13 13.88 24.90
CA VAL A 11 23.03 13.64 23.76
C VAL A 11 24.47 13.41 24.25
N ALA A 12 24.92 14.20 25.21
CA ALA A 12 26.24 14.11 25.82
C ALA A 12 26.48 12.79 26.55
N GLU A 13 25.47 12.33 27.30
CA GLU A 13 25.54 11.03 27.97
C GLU A 13 25.56 9.87 26.98
N ALA A 14 24.73 9.94 25.93
CA ALA A 14 24.71 8.93 24.87
C ALA A 14 26.06 8.86 24.13
N ALA A 15 26.67 10.01 23.85
CA ALA A 15 27.98 10.10 23.21
C ALA A 15 29.07 9.42 24.04
N ARG A 16 29.13 9.71 25.35
CA ARG A 16 30.10 9.09 26.27
C ARG A 16 29.92 7.57 26.38
N ARG A 17 28.68 7.10 26.57
CA ARG A 17 28.38 5.65 26.70
C ARG A 17 28.78 4.87 25.44
N ASN A 18 28.60 5.46 24.27
CA ASN A 18 28.82 4.80 22.99
C ASN A 18 30.18 5.15 22.34
N LYS A 19 31.03 5.95 23.01
CA LYS A 19 32.35 6.40 22.52
C LYS A 19 32.29 7.06 21.14
N VAL A 20 31.26 7.85 20.91
CA VAL A 20 31.07 8.65 19.67
C VAL A 20 31.00 10.13 20.01
N SER A 21 31.15 10.99 19.01
CA SER A 21 31.02 12.44 19.22
C SER A 21 29.56 12.86 19.49
N GLU A 22 29.36 13.89 20.32
CA GLU A 22 28.04 14.49 20.52
C GLU A 22 27.43 15.00 19.21
N THR A 23 28.27 15.53 18.32
CA THR A 23 27.86 15.95 16.97
C THR A 23 27.26 14.81 16.16
N SER A 24 27.84 13.60 16.21
CA SER A 24 27.29 12.42 15.52
C SER A 24 25.91 12.05 16.06
N VAL A 25 25.76 12.03 17.39
CA VAL A 25 24.49 11.73 18.04
C VAL A 25 23.43 12.79 17.72
N GLY A 26 23.81 14.07 17.71
CA GLY A 26 22.95 15.18 17.30
C GLY A 26 22.47 15.05 15.86
N LYS A 27 23.36 14.71 14.92
CA LYS A 27 22.99 14.44 13.51
C LYS A 27 22.02 13.28 13.38
N TRP A 28 22.22 12.18 14.12
CA TRP A 28 21.28 11.07 14.11
C TRP A 28 19.91 11.48 14.65
N LYS A 29 19.86 12.28 15.73
CA LYS A 29 18.60 12.80 16.29
C LYS A 29 17.84 13.62 15.26
N GLN A 30 18.53 14.54 14.60
CA GLN A 30 17.95 15.37 13.55
C GLN A 30 17.40 14.52 12.40
N ARG A 31 18.22 13.62 11.83
CA ARG A 31 17.79 12.74 10.73
C ARG A 31 16.58 11.88 11.09
N PHE A 32 16.54 11.36 12.31
CA PHE A 32 15.41 10.56 12.78
C PHE A 32 14.12 11.39 12.84
N LEU A 33 14.18 12.61 13.39
CA LEU A 33 13.02 13.50 13.48
C LEU A 33 12.55 13.99 12.09
N GLU A 34 13.48 14.29 11.20
CA GLU A 34 13.17 14.68 9.82
C GLU A 34 12.50 13.53 9.06
N ALA A 35 13.05 12.32 9.12
CA ALA A 35 12.47 11.14 8.50
C ALA A 35 11.12 10.77 9.11
N GLY A 36 10.99 10.88 10.44
CA GLY A 36 9.72 10.67 11.13
C GLY A 36 8.64 11.66 10.69
N ARG A 37 8.97 12.95 10.58
CA ARG A 37 8.05 13.97 10.06
C ARG A 37 7.66 13.67 8.61
N ALA A 38 8.63 13.38 7.75
CA ALA A 38 8.37 13.05 6.34
C ALA A 38 7.50 11.78 6.19
N GLY A 39 7.63 10.80 7.08
CA GLY A 39 6.79 9.60 7.09
C GLY A 39 5.35 9.86 7.55
N LEU A 40 5.11 10.93 8.32
CA LEU A 40 3.78 11.33 8.81
C LEU A 40 3.07 12.33 7.90
N GLU A 41 3.78 12.96 6.95
CA GLU A 41 3.15 13.84 5.97
C GLU A 41 2.22 13.04 5.06
N PRO A 42 1.02 13.58 4.73
CA PRO A 42 0.14 12.98 3.74
C PRO A 42 0.86 12.78 2.41
N GLY A 43 0.90 11.54 1.89
CA GLY A 43 1.64 11.20 0.67
C GLY A 43 3.15 11.00 0.86
N GLY A 44 3.66 11.07 2.10
CA GLY A 44 5.02 10.68 2.44
C GLY A 44 5.23 9.16 2.37
N PRO A 45 6.48 8.67 2.45
CA PRO A 45 6.81 7.24 2.28
C PRO A 45 6.14 6.29 3.29
N GLY A 46 5.58 6.82 4.38
CA GLY A 46 4.86 6.06 5.41
C GLY A 46 3.34 6.15 5.36
N GLY A 47 2.78 7.03 4.52
CA GLY A 47 1.35 7.02 4.20
C GLY A 47 1.03 5.94 3.16
N SER A 48 -0.25 5.59 3.01
CA SER A 48 -0.71 4.83 1.82
C SER A 48 -0.08 5.50 0.61
N SER A 49 0.82 4.80 -0.07
CA SER A 49 1.51 5.38 -1.21
C SER A 49 0.44 5.78 -2.22
N SER A 50 0.52 6.97 -2.79
CA SER A 50 -0.36 7.37 -3.90
C SER A 50 -0.41 6.30 -5.00
N ALA A 51 0.67 5.52 -5.16
CA ALA A 51 0.70 4.35 -6.03
C ALA A 51 -0.15 3.16 -5.52
N GLU A 52 -0.19 2.88 -4.21
CA GLU A 52 -1.08 1.87 -3.65
C GLU A 52 -2.55 2.25 -3.79
N ASP A 53 -2.88 3.53 -3.61
CA ASP A 53 -4.24 4.03 -3.82
C ASP A 53 -4.64 3.95 -5.31
N ALA A 54 -3.72 4.31 -6.22
CA ALA A 54 -3.93 4.15 -7.66
C ALA A 54 -4.12 2.67 -8.04
N LEU A 55 -3.31 1.77 -7.50
CA LEU A 55 -3.46 0.32 -7.72
C LEU A 55 -4.79 -0.21 -7.17
N ARG A 56 -5.26 0.29 -6.01
CA ARG A 56 -6.58 -0.07 -5.48
C ARG A 56 -7.70 0.40 -6.40
N ALA A 57 -7.61 1.62 -6.93
CA ALA A 57 -8.58 2.14 -7.88
C ALA A 57 -8.62 1.30 -9.17
N GLU A 58 -7.45 0.95 -9.72
CA GLU A 58 -7.34 0.10 -10.91
C GLU A 58 -7.93 -1.31 -10.66
N ILE A 59 -7.68 -1.89 -9.48
CA ILE A 59 -8.27 -3.20 -9.11
C ILE A 59 -9.81 -3.14 -9.10
N GLU A 60 -10.40 -2.07 -8.57
CA GLU A 60 -11.87 -1.94 -8.54
C GLU A 60 -12.47 -1.73 -9.93
N GLU A 61 -11.79 -0.98 -10.80
CA GLU A 61 -12.18 -0.83 -12.20
C GLU A 61 -12.12 -2.18 -12.94
N LEU A 62 -11.04 -2.93 -12.80
CA LEU A 62 -10.86 -4.24 -13.40
C LEU A 62 -11.90 -5.26 -12.90
N LYS A 63 -12.23 -5.25 -11.61
CA LYS A 63 -13.29 -6.11 -11.04
C LYS A 63 -14.65 -5.81 -11.65
N THR A 64 -14.95 -4.53 -11.87
CA THR A 64 -16.21 -4.09 -12.47
C THR A 64 -16.31 -4.58 -13.90
N ALA A 65 -15.29 -4.31 -14.72
CA ALA A 65 -15.24 -4.74 -16.11
C ALA A 65 -15.31 -6.28 -16.25
N LEU A 66 -14.64 -7.02 -15.37
CA LEU A 66 -14.72 -8.48 -15.34
C LEU A 66 -16.15 -8.97 -15.02
N GLY A 67 -16.83 -8.30 -14.08
CA GLY A 67 -18.21 -8.60 -13.74
C GLY A 67 -19.16 -8.39 -14.92
N GLU A 68 -19.02 -7.29 -15.65
CA GLU A 68 -19.80 -6.98 -16.84
C GLU A 68 -19.58 -8.02 -17.94
N ALA A 69 -18.33 -8.33 -18.26
CA ALA A 69 -17.99 -9.35 -19.26
C ALA A 69 -18.55 -10.74 -18.89
N ALA A 70 -18.51 -11.11 -17.60
CA ALA A 70 -19.08 -12.37 -17.12
C ALA A 70 -20.60 -12.44 -17.30
N VAL A 71 -21.31 -11.31 -17.13
CA VAL A 71 -22.74 -11.21 -17.39
C VAL A 71 -23.04 -11.35 -18.87
N GLU A 72 -22.34 -10.62 -19.73
CA GLU A 72 -22.52 -10.70 -21.19
C GLU A 72 -22.31 -12.13 -21.71
N LEU A 73 -21.25 -12.80 -21.23
CA LEU A 73 -20.94 -14.18 -21.61
C LEU A 73 -22.05 -15.15 -21.19
N ARG A 74 -22.66 -14.93 -20.02
CA ARG A 74 -23.80 -15.74 -19.55
C ARG A 74 -25.05 -15.51 -20.39
N VAL A 75 -25.34 -14.27 -20.75
CA VAL A 75 -26.47 -13.90 -21.62
C VAL A 75 -26.30 -14.52 -23.01
N TRP A 76 -25.09 -14.43 -23.57
CA TRP A 76 -24.79 -15.02 -24.88
C TRP A 76 -24.95 -16.54 -24.87
N LYS A 77 -24.40 -17.24 -23.86
CA LYS A 77 -24.57 -18.70 -23.71
C LYS A 77 -26.03 -19.11 -23.64
N ARG A 78 -26.81 -18.46 -22.77
CA ARG A 78 -28.26 -18.72 -22.65
C ARG A 78 -28.98 -18.47 -23.98
N SER A 79 -28.65 -17.39 -24.68
CA SER A 79 -29.26 -17.06 -25.97
C SER A 79 -28.87 -18.06 -27.08
N ALA A 80 -27.66 -18.59 -27.06
CA ALA A 80 -27.23 -19.65 -27.98
C ALA A 80 -27.96 -20.98 -27.70
N GLU A 81 -28.14 -21.35 -26.43
CA GLU A 81 -28.92 -22.53 -26.03
C GLU A 81 -30.38 -22.45 -26.50
N HIS A 82 -31.02 -21.27 -26.39
CA HIS A 82 -32.39 -21.07 -26.87
C HIS A 82 -32.50 -21.09 -28.41
N ARG A 83 -31.47 -20.66 -29.14
CA ARG A 83 -31.48 -20.66 -30.61
C ARG A 83 -31.23 -22.03 -31.24
N LEU A 84 -30.55 -22.94 -30.54
CA LEU A 84 -30.21 -24.26 -31.08
C LEU A 84 -31.33 -25.31 -30.88
N GLY A 85 -32.32 -25.06 -30.02
CA GLY A 85 -33.39 -26.02 -29.69
C GLY A 85 -32.85 -27.34 -29.10
N PRO A 86 -33.69 -28.20 -28.51
CA PRO A 86 -33.25 -29.53 -28.12
C PRO A 86 -32.74 -30.24 -29.38
N LEU A 87 -31.47 -30.68 -29.37
CA LEU A 87 -30.91 -31.47 -30.46
C LEU A 87 -31.82 -32.69 -30.66
N ARG A 88 -32.57 -32.70 -31.77
CA ARG A 88 -33.36 -33.86 -32.17
C ARG A 88 -32.38 -34.98 -32.41
N THR A 89 -32.29 -35.90 -31.46
CA THR A 89 -31.58 -37.16 -31.66
C THR A 89 -32.35 -37.92 -32.73
N SER A 90 -31.78 -38.06 -33.93
CA SER A 90 -32.39 -38.91 -34.96
C SER A 90 -32.42 -40.35 -34.44
N ARG A 91 -33.61 -40.97 -34.51
CA ARG A 91 -33.83 -42.40 -34.29
C ARG A 91 -33.34 -43.19 -35.49
#